data_AF-A0A7R9TPQ2-F1
#
_entry.id   AF-A0A7R9TPQ2-F1
#
_cell.length_a   1.000
_cell.length_b   1.000
_cell.length_c   1.000
_cell.angle_alpha   90.00
_cell.angle_beta   90.00
_cell.angle_gamma   90.00
#
_symmetry.space_group_name_H-M   'P 1'
#
loop_
_entity.id
_entity.type
_entity.pdbx_description
1 polymer ?
#
loop_
_entity_poly.entity_id
_entity_poly.type
_entity_poly.pdbx_seq_one_letter_code
_entity_poly.pdbx_strand_id
1 'polypeptide(L)'
;FVLPIGQAKVERAGTDVTLVSFSKMVGSCLKAAEALAAEGISAEVLNLRTLRPLDRASIAASVRKTGRLVSVEEGWPHCGVGSEIVSVAVEETFDYLDA
;
A
#
# COMPACT_ATOMS: atom_id res chain seq x y z
N PHE A 1 3.84 -21.40 12.61
CA PHE A 1 2.56 -20.62 12.62
C PHE A 1 2.05 -20.53 11.20
N VAL A 2 0.74 -20.29 11.00
CA VAL A 2 0.11 -20.14 9.68
C VAL A 2 -0.35 -18.70 9.50
N LEU A 3 -0.22 -18.16 8.29
CA LEU A 3 -0.76 -16.84 7.93
C LEU A 3 -2.02 -17.02 7.09
N PRO A 4 -3.08 -16.24 7.34
CA PRO A 4 -4.29 -16.30 6.53
C PRO A 4 -4.03 -15.76 5.12
N ILE A 5 -4.62 -16.45 4.14
CA ILE A 5 -4.61 -16.03 2.73
C ILE A 5 -5.62 -14.89 2.56
N GLY A 6 -5.26 -13.88 1.78
CA GLY A 6 -6.12 -12.72 1.51
C GLY A 6 -6.12 -11.68 2.62
N GLN A 7 -5.12 -11.68 3.51
CA GLN A 7 -4.94 -10.67 4.53
C GLN A 7 -3.61 -9.95 4.37
N ALA A 8 -3.69 -8.64 4.13
CA ALA A 8 -2.53 -7.76 4.12
C ALA A 8 -2.00 -7.53 5.54
N LYS A 9 -0.75 -7.07 5.64
CA LYS A 9 -0.15 -6.64 6.91
C LYS A 9 0.40 -5.23 6.76
N VAL A 10 0.07 -4.38 7.72
CA VAL A 10 0.79 -3.13 7.95
C VAL A 10 2.14 -3.47 8.59
N GLU A 11 3.22 -3.33 7.83
CA GLU A 11 4.58 -3.58 8.32
C GLU A 11 5.11 -2.38 9.11
N ARG A 12 4.68 -1.17 8.73
CA ARG A 12 4.98 0.09 9.42
C ARG A 12 3.76 0.98 9.35
N ALA A 13 3.31 1.51 10.49
CA ALA A 13 2.22 2.47 10.53
C ALA A 13 2.70 3.87 10.13
N GLY A 14 1.83 4.64 9.47
CA GLY A 14 2.09 6.03 9.08
C GLY A 14 0.80 6.83 8.90
N THR A 15 0.91 8.11 8.59
CA THR A 15 -0.24 9.05 8.54
C THR A 15 -0.30 9.90 7.29
N ASP A 16 0.78 10.00 6.51
CA ASP A 16 0.87 11.03 5.46
C ASP A 16 0.78 10.43 4.05
N VAL A 17 1.25 9.19 3.89
CA VAL A 17 1.20 8.44 2.63
C VAL A 17 1.17 6.94 2.88
N THR A 18 0.39 6.21 2.10
CA THR A 18 0.36 4.74 2.08
C THR A 18 1.20 4.20 0.93
N LEU A 19 2.22 3.40 1.24
CA LEU A 19 3.00 2.61 0.29
C LEU A 19 2.45 1.19 0.26
N VAL A 20 1.85 0.78 -0.87
CA VAL A 20 1.31 -0.57 -1.06
C VAL A 20 2.25 -1.38 -1.93
N SER A 21 2.66 -2.55 -1.46
CA SER A 21 3.61 -3.42 -2.15
C SER A 21 3.43 -4.89 -1.80
N PHE A 22 4.11 -5.77 -2.54
CA PHE A 22 4.24 -7.19 -2.26
C PHE A 22 5.67 -7.69 -2.57
N SER A 23 6.01 -8.87 -2.07
CA SER A 23 7.31 -9.51 -2.31
C SER A 23 8.51 -8.61 -1.92
N LYS A 24 9.58 -8.62 -2.72
CA LYS A 24 10.83 -7.90 -2.50
C LYS A 24 10.66 -6.39 -2.35
N MET A 25 9.68 -5.79 -3.03
CA MET A 25 9.46 -4.35 -3.00
C MET A 25 8.98 -3.84 -1.64
N VAL A 26 8.47 -4.71 -0.76
CA VAL A 26 8.16 -4.35 0.64
C VAL A 26 9.43 -3.87 1.36
N GLY A 27 10.58 -4.51 1.12
CA GLY A 27 11.85 -4.10 1.69
C GLY A 27 12.30 -2.72 1.17
N SER A 28 12.04 -2.43 -0.10
CA SER A 28 12.28 -1.11 -0.69
C SER A 28 11.36 -0.05 -0.09
N CYS A 29 10.08 -0.36 0.12
CA CYS A 29 9.13 0.54 0.78
C CYS A 29 9.53 0.86 2.22
N LEU A 30 10.02 -0.13 2.99
CA LEU A 30 10.50 0.11 4.36
C LEU A 30 11.69 1.09 4.39
N LYS A 31 12.68 0.90 3.50
CA LYS A 31 13.81 1.83 3.37
C LYS A 31 13.37 3.23 2.93
N ALA A 32 12.43 3.31 1.99
CA ALA A 32 11.86 4.59 1.56
C ALA A 32 11.12 5.28 2.72
N ALA A 33 10.39 4.51 3.53
CA ALA A 33 9.66 5.00 4.69
C ALA A 33 10.61 5.51 5.80
N GLU A 34 11.79 4.91 5.96
CA GLU A 34 12.87 5.42 6.83
C GLU A 34 13.47 6.73 6.30
N ALA A 35 13.75 6.82 5.00
CA ALA A 35 14.26 8.04 4.38
C ALA A 35 13.26 9.20 4.51
N LEU A 36 11.99 8.94 4.20
CA LEU A 36 10.89 9.91 4.33
C LEU A 36 10.72 10.41 5.77
N ALA A 37 10.98 9.57 6.77
CA ALA A 37 10.91 9.98 8.17
C ALA A 37 11.96 11.03 8.54
N ALA A 38 13.15 11.01 7.91
CA ALA A 38 14.17 12.04 8.09
C ALA A 38 13.73 13.40 7.52
N GLU A 39 12.80 13.39 6.57
CA GLU A 39 12.17 14.58 5.99
C GLU A 39 10.87 14.98 6.72
N GLY A 40 10.52 14.28 7.80
CA GLY A 40 9.31 14.53 8.57
C GLY A 40 8.03 13.92 7.99
N ILE A 41 8.14 13.02 7.01
CA ILE A 41 7.01 12.36 6.34
C ILE A 41 6.79 10.95 6.93
N SER A 42 5.58 10.72 7.43
CA SER A 42 5.12 9.50 8.07
C SER A 42 4.47 8.55 7.05
N ALA A 43 5.29 7.72 6.42
CA ALA A 43 4.83 6.72 5.44
C ALA A 43 4.39 5.40 6.10
N GLU A 44 3.15 4.99 5.81
CA GLU A 44 2.59 3.68 6.11
C GLU A 44 3.00 2.67 5.05
N VAL A 45 3.44 1.46 5.45
CA VAL A 45 3.86 0.40 4.53
C VAL A 45 2.91 -0.78 4.65
N LEU A 46 2.13 -1.02 3.60
CA LEU A 46 1.16 -2.11 3.50
C LEU A 46 1.71 -3.22 2.59
N ASN A 47 1.94 -4.39 3.19
CA ASN A 47 2.36 -5.61 2.51
C ASN A 47 1.13 -6.47 2.19
N LEU A 48 0.79 -6.59 0.91
CA LEU A 48 -0.41 -7.33 0.49
C LEU A 48 -0.37 -8.81 0.80
N ARG A 49 0.81 -9.44 0.73
CA ARG A 49 1.07 -10.90 0.89
C ARG A 49 0.36 -11.82 -0.10
N THR A 50 -0.93 -11.60 -0.34
CA THR A 50 -1.79 -12.34 -1.25
C THR A 50 -2.28 -11.39 -2.35
N LEU A 51 -2.08 -11.78 -3.60
CA LEU A 51 -2.60 -11.03 -4.75
C LEU A 51 -4.01 -11.47 -5.15
N ARG A 52 -4.37 -12.72 -4.84
CA ARG A 52 -5.70 -13.28 -5.11
C ARG A 52 -6.10 -14.27 -4.01
N PRO A 53 -7.20 -14.02 -3.26
CA PRO A 53 -8.00 -12.79 -3.26
C PRO A 53 -7.20 -11.59 -2.73
N LEU A 54 -7.41 -10.41 -3.32
CA LEU A 54 -6.78 -9.16 -2.88
C LEU A 54 -7.52 -8.61 -1.65
N ASP A 55 -6.76 -8.17 -0.65
CA ASP A 55 -7.32 -7.53 0.56
C ASP A 55 -7.67 -6.06 0.30
N ARG A 56 -8.78 -5.83 -0.40
CA ARG A 56 -9.25 -4.48 -0.77
C ARG A 56 -9.55 -3.62 0.46
N ALA A 57 -10.11 -4.23 1.51
CA ALA A 57 -10.50 -3.54 2.73
C ALA A 57 -9.30 -2.92 3.46
N SER A 58 -8.18 -3.65 3.55
CA SER A 58 -6.95 -3.11 4.15
C SER A 58 -6.34 -1.96 3.33
N ILE A 59 -6.42 -2.03 2.00
CA ILE A 59 -5.97 -0.93 1.12
C ILE A 59 -6.84 0.30 1.38
N ALA A 60 -8.16 0.16 1.31
CA ALA A 60 -9.10 1.27 1.52
C ALA A 60 -8.97 1.89 2.92
N ALA A 61 -8.83 1.08 3.96
CA ALA A 61 -8.63 1.56 5.32
C ALA A 61 -7.35 2.39 5.48
N SER A 62 -6.25 1.95 4.85
CA SER A 62 -4.98 2.66 4.88
C SER A 62 -5.04 3.98 4.11
N VAL A 63 -5.65 3.98 2.92
CA VAL A 63 -5.80 5.20 2.11
C VAL A 63 -6.72 6.22 2.78
N ARG A 64 -7.84 5.80 3.39
CA ARG A 64 -8.70 6.71 4.17
C ARG A 64 -7.97 7.39 5.33
N LYS A 65 -6.94 6.73 5.87
CA LYS A 65 -6.12 7.27 6.97
C LYS A 65 -5.10 8.29 6.47
N THR A 66 -4.47 8.05 5.32
CA THR A 66 -3.34 8.86 4.85
C THR A 66 -3.69 9.88 3.77
N GLY A 67 -4.79 9.65 3.05
CA GLY A 67 -5.24 10.44 1.91
C GLY A 67 -4.39 10.30 0.65
N ARG A 68 -3.28 9.53 0.67
CA ARG A 68 -2.34 9.40 -0.45
C ARG A 68 -1.89 7.96 -0.63
N LEU A 69 -1.75 7.51 -1.88
CA LEU A 69 -1.35 6.14 -2.21
C LEU A 69 -0.21 6.12 -3.23
N VAL A 70 0.80 5.29 -2.96
CA VAL A 70 1.83 4.90 -3.94
C VAL A 70 1.84 3.38 -4.03
N SER A 71 1.55 2.85 -5.21
CA SER A 71 1.75 1.43 -5.51
C SER A 71 3.19 1.19 -5.97
N VAL A 72 3.84 0.17 -5.42
CA VAL A 72 5.23 -0.17 -5.75
C VAL A 72 5.32 -1.64 -6.16
N GLU A 73 5.77 -1.89 -7.40
CA GLU A 73 5.97 -3.24 -7.93
C GLU A 73 7.18 -3.32 -8.87
N GLU A 74 7.73 -4.52 -9.04
CA GLU A 74 8.75 -4.84 -10.07
C GLU A 74 8.11 -5.33 -11.39
N GLY A 75 6.77 -5.40 -11.43
CA GLY A 75 6.01 -5.87 -12.58
C GLY A 75 5.92 -4.85 -13.71
N TRP A 76 5.21 -5.23 -14.77
CA TRP A 76 4.90 -4.33 -15.86
C TRP A 76 3.87 -3.29 -15.42
N PRO A 77 4.05 -1.99 -15.75
CA PRO A 77 3.06 -0.97 -15.42
C PRO A 77 1.68 -1.21 -16.05
N HIS A 78 1.65 -1.82 -17.24
CA HIS A 78 0.41 -2.15 -17.93
C HIS A 78 -0.12 -3.50 -17.48
N CYS A 79 -1.40 -3.56 -17.07
CA CYS A 79 -2.05 -4.76 -16.52
C CYS A 79 -1.32 -5.35 -15.30
N GLY A 80 -0.58 -4.50 -14.56
CA GLY A 80 0.13 -4.87 -13.35
C GLY A 80 -0.79 -5.00 -12.14
N VAL A 81 -0.23 -5.43 -11.02
CA VAL A 81 -0.98 -5.42 -9.75
C VAL A 81 -1.20 -3.98 -9.31
N GLY A 82 -0.29 -3.07 -9.65
CA GLY A 82 -0.42 -1.66 -9.35
C GLY A 82 -1.66 -1.03 -9.95
N SER A 83 -2.09 -1.43 -11.16
CA SER A 83 -3.33 -0.92 -11.73
C SER A 83 -4.56 -1.34 -10.93
N GLU A 84 -4.57 -2.57 -10.42
CA GLU A 84 -5.67 -3.05 -9.57
C GLU A 84 -5.68 -2.31 -8.22
N ILE A 85 -4.52 -2.13 -7.57
CA ILE A 85 -4.40 -1.38 -6.31
C ILE A 85 -4.95 0.03 -6.46
N VAL A 86 -4.59 0.72 -7.56
CA VAL A 86 -5.07 2.07 -7.85
C VAL A 86 -6.58 2.06 -8.12
N SER A 87 -7.10 1.06 -8.85
CA SER A 87 -8.55 0.91 -9.07
C SER A 87 -9.31 0.80 -7.75
N VAL A 88 -8.82 -0.01 -6.80
CA VAL A 88 -9.44 -0.14 -5.47
C VAL A 88 -9.45 1.19 -4.73
N ALA A 89 -8.33 1.94 -4.74
CA ALA A 89 -8.25 3.23 -4.07
C ALA A 89 -9.23 4.25 -4.67
N VAL A 90 -9.38 4.27 -5.99
CA VAL A 90 -10.34 5.15 -6.66
C VAL A 90 -11.79 4.69 -6.41
N GLU A 91 -12.09 3.40 -6.50
CA GLU A 91 -13.45 2.90 -6.33
C GLU A 91 -13.97 3.01 -4.89
N GLU A 92 -13.12 2.76 -3.89
CA GLU A 92 -13.55 2.65 -2.49
C GLU A 92 -13.23 3.89 -1.64
N THR A 93 -12.33 4.76 -2.11
CA THR A 93 -11.80 5.87 -1.31
C THR A 93 -11.63 7.19 -2.08
N PHE A 94 -12.33 7.38 -3.21
CA PHE A 94 -12.18 8.59 -4.04
C PHE A 94 -12.24 9.90 -3.24
N ASP A 95 -13.27 10.07 -2.39
CA ASP A 95 -13.48 11.29 -1.61
C ASP A 95 -12.40 11.56 -0.56
N TYR A 96 -11.56 10.58 -0.27
CA TYR A 96 -10.46 10.68 0.70
C TYR A 96 -9.11 10.93 0.02
N LEU A 97 -9.00 10.76 -1.30
CA LEU A 97 -7.76 11.02 -2.03
C LEU A 97 -7.53 12.52 -2.07
N ASP A 98 -6.41 12.94 -1.49
CA ASP A 98 -6.00 14.33 -1.44
C ASP A 98 -5.52 14.80 -2.83
N ALA A 99 -5.92 16.02 -3.20
CA ALA A 99 -5.69 16.61 -4.52
C ALA A 99 -4.45 17.51 -4.56
#